data_AF-A0A0U2YSI1-F1
#
_entry.id   AF-A0A0U2YSI1-F1
#
_cell.length_a   1.000
_cell.length_b   1.000
_cell.length_c   1.000
_cell.angle_alpha   90.00
_cell.angle_beta   90.00
_cell.angle_gamma   90.00
#
_symmetry.space_group_name_H-M   'P 1'
#
loop_
_entity.id
_entity.type
_entity.pdbx_description
1 polymer ?
#
loop_
_entity_poly.entity_id
_entity_poly.type
_entity_poly.pdbx_seq_one_letter_code
_entity_poly.pdbx_strand_id
1 'polypeptide(L)'
;MINLPLRKTRLPVRFAFIFLLAVGLLTTTGCASLFGVKRPVNVPPLLGPLSDASTTQLFAEVNRVAGVRSIHGKVDIEFQDTSFAETGIIEKYRTAEGSVILQRPGKVYLTINGPFAIDIAQMTSDGEHFRVAVLRGDDKYKRFVRGTNSAVYPTLDVNNKEDGVNKDGKKRSEQRAVSALSNLRPQHLTDALLVRPIEPRAESGFVYAQSEFYQEEPDARPRMAKDARAVRGYYLLDELAPGGDGGVRLARRFWFDRVGGIRLARLQTFDTRGMLVTDVTYGDEKNFGADGNVRLPARVELTRPHDRYKLNLTYQSPDAVVIDREYDPEVFVLQNKWQLPEVDLDARGGQQQGKQ
;
A
#
# COMPACT_ATOMS: atom_id res chain seq x y z
N MET A 1 -104.59 -30.11 21.15
CA MET A 1 -104.47 -31.58 20.98
C MET A 1 -103.03 -31.98 21.30
N ILE A 2 -102.90 -32.84 22.31
CA ILE A 2 -101.86 -33.87 22.55
C ILE A 2 -100.39 -33.44 22.73
N ASN A 3 -99.89 -33.78 23.94
CA ASN A 3 -98.51 -33.79 24.44
C ASN A 3 -97.58 -34.76 23.70
N LEU A 4 -96.28 -34.42 23.65
CA LEU A 4 -95.19 -35.38 23.92
C LEU A 4 -93.92 -34.62 24.40
N PRO A 5 -93.25 -35.03 25.51
CA PRO A 5 -92.08 -34.33 26.03
C PRO A 5 -90.76 -34.87 25.46
N LEU A 6 -89.89 -33.98 25.02
CA LEU A 6 -88.49 -34.27 24.67
C LEU A 6 -87.63 -34.33 25.93
N ARG A 7 -87.13 -35.53 26.25
CA ARG A 7 -86.20 -35.84 27.33
C ARG A 7 -84.83 -35.21 27.03
N LYS A 8 -84.41 -34.23 27.85
CA LYS A 8 -83.07 -33.62 27.78
C LYS A 8 -82.00 -34.57 28.33
N THR A 9 -81.19 -35.17 27.46
CA THR A 9 -79.89 -35.73 27.83
C THR A 9 -78.82 -34.64 27.65
N ARG A 10 -78.32 -34.11 28.77
CA ARG A 10 -77.17 -33.20 28.79
C ARG A 10 -75.89 -34.03 28.64
N LEU A 11 -75.33 -34.12 27.44
CA LEU A 11 -73.94 -34.54 27.26
C LEU A 11 -73.02 -33.44 27.82
N PRO A 12 -71.99 -33.76 28.62
CA PRO A 12 -71.13 -32.75 29.23
C PRO A 12 -70.19 -32.15 28.17
N VAL A 13 -70.46 -30.91 27.78
CA VAL A 13 -69.68 -30.04 26.87
C VAL A 13 -68.18 -29.94 27.26
N ARG A 14 -67.81 -30.35 28.48
CA ARG A 14 -66.43 -30.29 28.99
C ARG A 14 -65.46 -31.27 28.32
N PHE A 15 -65.92 -32.42 27.81
CA PHE A 15 -65.02 -33.39 27.17
C PHE A 15 -64.72 -33.07 25.70
N ALA A 16 -65.61 -32.36 25.01
CA ALA A 16 -65.38 -31.92 23.63
C ALA A 16 -64.32 -30.82 23.53
N PHE A 17 -64.22 -29.95 24.55
CA PHE A 17 -63.22 -28.87 24.56
C PHE A 17 -61.79 -29.34 24.83
N ILE A 18 -61.59 -30.42 25.59
CA ILE A 18 -60.24 -30.93 25.89
C ILE A 18 -59.64 -31.64 24.68
N PHE A 19 -60.47 -32.33 23.88
CA PHE A 19 -60.00 -32.97 22.64
C PHE A 19 -59.69 -31.96 21.53
N LEU A 20 -60.45 -30.85 21.47
CA LEU A 20 -60.17 -29.73 20.54
C LEU A 20 -58.92 -28.93 20.94
N LEU A 21 -58.59 -28.84 22.23
CA LEU A 21 -57.35 -28.20 22.69
C LEU A 21 -56.11 -29.07 22.42
N ALA A 22 -56.22 -30.40 22.58
CA ALA A 22 -55.10 -31.32 22.37
C ALA A 22 -54.72 -31.48 20.89
N VAL A 23 -55.69 -31.38 19.96
CA VAL A 23 -55.41 -31.42 18.50
C VAL A 23 -54.93 -30.05 17.97
N GLY A 24 -55.22 -28.95 18.67
CA GLY A 24 -54.74 -27.61 18.32
C GLY A 24 -53.26 -27.35 18.66
N LEU A 25 -52.64 -28.16 19.52
CA LEU A 25 -51.24 -27.98 19.94
C LEU A 25 -50.21 -28.77 19.11
N LEU A 26 -50.64 -29.56 18.12
CA LEU A 26 -49.74 -30.41 17.32
C LEU A 26 -49.61 -29.99 15.84
N THR A 27 -50.18 -28.86 15.41
CA THR A 27 -50.27 -28.53 13.96
C THR A 27 -49.63 -27.22 13.51
N THR A 28 -48.82 -26.53 14.32
CA THR A 28 -48.12 -25.32 13.81
C THR A 28 -46.62 -25.21 14.09
N THR A 29 -46.01 -26.18 14.78
CA THR A 29 -44.55 -26.30 14.83
C THR A 29 -44.03 -27.15 13.67
N GLY A 30 -43.75 -26.47 12.55
CA GLY A 30 -42.70 -26.91 11.63
C GLY A 30 -43.14 -27.69 10.39
N CYS A 31 -43.50 -26.98 9.32
CA CYS A 31 -43.38 -27.48 7.94
C CYS A 31 -42.82 -26.43 6.96
N ALA A 32 -42.27 -25.30 7.43
CA ALA A 32 -41.65 -24.30 6.54
C ALA A 32 -40.13 -24.46 6.39
N SER A 33 -39.46 -25.27 7.23
CA SER A 33 -38.00 -25.45 7.20
C SER A 33 -37.52 -26.72 6.48
N LEU A 34 -38.42 -27.64 6.10
CA LEU A 34 -38.06 -28.93 5.49
C LEU A 34 -37.92 -28.89 3.96
N PHE A 35 -38.35 -27.81 3.30
CA PHE A 35 -38.23 -27.64 1.84
C PHE A 35 -37.36 -26.44 1.41
N GLY A 36 -36.65 -25.82 2.35
CA GLY A 36 -35.74 -24.71 2.09
C GLY A 36 -34.38 -25.19 1.57
N VAL A 37 -34.33 -25.70 0.34
CA VAL A 37 -33.08 -26.15 -0.34
C VAL A 37 -32.10 -24.99 -0.58
N LYS A 38 -32.53 -23.74 -0.37
CA LYS A 38 -31.71 -22.54 -0.57
C LYS A 38 -31.67 -21.73 0.73
N ARG A 39 -30.52 -21.73 1.39
CA ARG A 39 -30.19 -20.75 2.44
C ARG A 39 -29.43 -19.60 1.77
N PRO A 40 -29.95 -18.37 1.74
CA PRO A 40 -29.19 -17.24 1.21
C PRO A 40 -27.95 -17.04 2.11
N VAL A 41 -26.76 -17.22 1.54
CA VAL A 41 -25.50 -16.90 2.20
C VAL A 41 -25.16 -15.47 1.81
N ASN A 42 -24.95 -14.62 2.81
CA ASN A 42 -24.50 -13.25 2.56
C ASN A 42 -23.01 -13.30 2.17
N VAL A 43 -22.72 -13.04 0.90
CA VAL A 43 -21.35 -12.96 0.37
C VAL A 43 -21.01 -11.51 0.07
N PRO A 44 -19.75 -11.09 0.21
CA PRO A 44 -19.31 -9.76 -0.20
C PRO A 44 -19.73 -9.47 -1.65
N PRO A 45 -20.43 -8.34 -1.91
CA PRO A 45 -20.90 -8.02 -3.25
C PRO A 45 -19.72 -7.68 -4.17
N LEU A 46 -19.83 -8.06 -5.44
CA LEU A 46 -18.92 -7.59 -6.48
C LEU A 46 -19.17 -6.10 -6.78
N LEU A 47 -18.12 -5.29 -6.68
CA LEU A 47 -18.16 -3.88 -7.04
C LEU A 47 -18.28 -3.74 -8.56
N GLY A 48 -19.12 -2.80 -9.00
CA GLY A 48 -19.33 -2.53 -10.41
C GLY A 48 -19.89 -1.12 -10.66
N PRO A 49 -20.07 -0.74 -11.94
CA PRO A 49 -19.82 -1.56 -13.12
C PRO A 49 -18.32 -1.82 -13.35
N LEU A 50 -17.99 -3.01 -13.88
CA LEU A 50 -16.63 -3.32 -14.31
C LEU A 50 -16.43 -2.81 -15.75
N SER A 51 -15.30 -2.17 -15.98
CA SER A 51 -14.83 -1.78 -17.31
C SER A 51 -13.90 -2.84 -17.90
N ASP A 52 -13.98 -2.99 -19.22
CA ASP A 52 -13.07 -3.83 -19.99
C ASP A 52 -12.01 -2.97 -20.68
N ALA A 53 -10.82 -3.54 -20.88
CA ALA A 53 -9.73 -2.89 -21.60
C ALA A 53 -8.84 -3.89 -22.34
N SER A 54 -8.40 -3.47 -23.52
CA SER A 54 -7.30 -4.09 -24.27
C SER A 54 -5.95 -3.79 -23.63
N THR A 55 -4.95 -4.63 -23.94
CA THR A 55 -3.57 -4.41 -23.49
C THR A 55 -3.03 -3.03 -23.89
N THR A 56 -3.38 -2.53 -25.08
CA THR A 56 -3.00 -1.18 -25.54
C THR A 56 -3.58 -0.09 -24.65
N GLN A 57 -4.81 -0.23 -24.16
CA GLN A 57 -5.41 0.72 -23.22
C GLN A 57 -4.74 0.67 -21.85
N LEU A 58 -4.33 -0.52 -21.38
CA LEU A 58 -3.54 -0.65 -20.15
C LEU A 58 -2.18 0.02 -20.27
N PHE A 59 -1.50 -0.13 -21.42
CA PHE A 59 -0.24 0.57 -21.70
C PHE A 59 -0.42 2.07 -21.70
N ALA A 60 -1.47 2.56 -22.37
CA ALA A 60 -1.78 3.98 -22.42
C ALA A 60 -2.02 4.56 -21.01
N GLU A 61 -2.70 3.83 -20.13
CA GLU A 61 -2.91 4.26 -18.74
C GLU A 61 -1.60 4.37 -17.95
N VAL A 62 -0.69 3.39 -18.09
CA VAL A 62 0.64 3.49 -17.46
C VAL A 62 1.43 4.66 -18.03
N ASN A 63 1.44 4.81 -19.35
CA ASN A 63 2.22 5.85 -20.04
C ASN A 63 1.69 7.25 -19.80
N ARG A 64 0.38 7.40 -19.57
CA ARG A 64 -0.25 8.66 -19.13
C ARG A 64 0.32 9.14 -17.81
N VAL A 65 0.41 8.24 -16.81
CA VAL A 65 1.01 8.56 -15.50
C VAL A 65 2.52 8.75 -15.62
N ALA A 66 3.18 7.95 -16.45
CA ALA A 66 4.63 8.01 -16.65
C ALA A 66 5.12 9.26 -17.38
N GLY A 67 4.25 9.94 -18.14
CA GLY A 67 4.59 11.12 -18.95
C GLY A 67 5.10 12.33 -18.15
N VAL A 68 4.88 12.34 -16.84
CA VAL A 68 5.37 13.39 -15.95
C VAL A 68 6.89 13.32 -15.80
N ARG A 69 7.57 14.43 -16.09
CA ARG A 69 9.02 14.61 -16.01
C ARG A 69 9.47 15.07 -14.62
N SER A 70 8.69 15.91 -13.96
CA SER A 70 8.98 16.39 -12.60
C SER A 70 7.73 16.75 -11.83
N ILE A 71 7.86 16.69 -10.49
CA ILE A 71 6.78 16.99 -9.54
C ILE A 71 7.41 17.76 -8.37
N HIS A 72 6.80 18.88 -7.98
CA HIS A 72 7.14 19.56 -6.73
C HIS A 72 5.88 19.95 -5.96
N GLY A 73 5.76 19.45 -4.73
CA GLY A 73 4.59 19.73 -3.91
C GLY A 73 4.78 19.43 -2.43
N LYS A 74 3.83 19.93 -1.64
CA LYS A 74 3.70 19.63 -0.21
C LYS A 74 2.99 18.31 0.01
N VAL A 75 3.48 17.54 0.97
CA VAL A 75 3.03 16.18 1.23
C VAL A 75 2.90 15.91 2.72
N ASP A 76 1.93 15.08 3.08
CA ASP A 76 1.85 14.42 4.37
C ASP A 76 2.51 13.04 4.27
N ILE A 77 3.36 12.73 5.23
CA ILE A 77 4.19 11.53 5.23
C ILE A 77 3.96 10.74 6.51
N GLU A 78 3.62 9.47 6.37
CA GLU A 78 3.50 8.52 7.47
C GLU A 78 4.44 7.36 7.23
N PHE A 79 5.43 7.21 8.12
CA PHE A 79 6.39 6.13 8.07
C PHE A 79 6.03 5.04 9.08
N GLN A 80 6.21 3.79 8.68
CA GLN A 80 6.00 2.61 9.52
C GLN A 80 7.20 1.68 9.38
N ASP A 81 7.85 1.38 10.50
CA ASP A 81 8.91 0.36 10.57
C ASP A 81 8.26 -1.02 10.76
N THR A 82 8.54 -1.93 9.84
CA THR A 82 8.02 -3.31 9.83
C THR A 82 9.07 -4.34 10.19
N SER A 83 10.20 -3.92 10.78
CA SER A 83 11.31 -4.82 11.15
C SER A 83 10.93 -5.91 12.15
N PHE A 84 9.86 -5.71 12.91
CA PHE A 84 9.35 -6.66 13.90
C PHE A 84 7.98 -7.25 13.50
N ALA A 85 7.61 -7.14 12.22
CA ALA A 85 6.32 -7.63 11.73
C ALA A 85 6.16 -9.15 11.93
N GLU A 86 7.25 -9.92 11.89
CA GLU A 86 7.25 -11.37 12.21
C GLU A 86 6.82 -11.66 13.66
N THR A 87 7.03 -10.71 14.57
CA THR A 87 6.56 -10.77 15.97
C THR A 87 5.22 -10.08 16.19
N GLY A 88 4.56 -9.64 15.11
CA GLY A 88 3.30 -8.89 15.15
C GLY A 88 3.43 -7.44 15.59
N ILE A 89 4.65 -6.87 15.62
CA ILE A 89 4.91 -5.50 16.08
C ILE A 89 5.28 -4.61 14.88
N ILE A 90 4.59 -3.48 14.75
CA ILE A 90 4.89 -2.43 13.76
C ILE A 90 5.02 -1.11 14.53
N GLU A 91 6.13 -0.38 14.31
CA GLU A 91 6.31 0.95 14.90
C GLU A 91 5.82 2.00 13.89
N LYS A 92 4.66 2.58 14.19
CA LYS A 92 4.04 3.63 13.37
C LYS A 92 4.44 5.00 13.91
N TYR A 93 5.10 5.80 13.07
CA TYR A 93 5.47 7.16 13.39
C TYR A 93 4.30 8.12 13.15
N ARG A 94 4.32 9.26 13.83
CA ARG A 94 3.31 10.32 13.60
C ARG A 94 3.45 10.86 12.18
N THR A 95 2.31 11.24 11.59
CA THR A 95 2.30 11.98 10.33
C THR A 95 3.13 13.25 10.45
N ALA A 96 4.02 13.45 9.50
CA ALA A 96 4.88 14.61 9.37
C ALA A 96 4.56 15.34 8.06
N GLU A 97 4.71 16.66 8.07
CA GLU A 97 4.60 17.46 6.85
C GLU A 97 5.93 17.41 6.09
N GLY A 98 5.88 17.58 4.78
CA GLY A 98 7.08 17.57 3.95
C GLY A 98 6.92 18.29 2.63
N SER A 99 8.03 18.37 1.90
CA SER A 99 8.09 18.88 0.53
C SER A 99 8.89 17.89 -0.29
N VAL A 100 8.37 17.47 -1.43
CA VAL A 100 9.07 16.57 -2.34
C VAL A 100 9.27 17.26 -3.69
N ILE A 101 10.49 17.22 -4.20
CA ILE A 101 10.86 17.56 -5.59
C ILE A 101 11.35 16.27 -6.23
N LEU A 102 10.75 15.88 -7.34
CA LEU A 102 11.12 14.71 -8.13
C LEU A 102 11.44 15.18 -9.54
N GLN A 103 12.48 14.63 -10.16
CA GLN A 103 12.79 14.90 -11.56
C GLN A 103 13.42 13.67 -12.21
N ARG A 104 12.97 13.32 -13.41
CA ARG A 104 13.62 12.25 -14.19
C ARG A 104 15.01 12.69 -14.69
N PRO A 105 15.99 11.78 -14.78
CA PRO A 105 15.94 10.38 -14.31
C PRO A 105 16.34 10.27 -12.83
N GLY A 106 15.49 9.66 -12.00
CA GLY A 106 15.86 9.20 -10.65
C GLY A 106 16.21 10.28 -9.61
N LYS A 107 16.04 11.57 -9.90
CA LYS A 107 16.39 12.66 -8.99
C LYS A 107 15.27 12.95 -8.00
N VAL A 108 15.63 13.18 -6.74
CA VAL A 108 14.69 13.50 -5.66
C VAL A 108 15.32 14.38 -4.62
N TYR A 109 14.52 15.30 -4.09
CA TYR A 109 14.79 16.02 -2.86
C TYR A 109 13.54 15.99 -1.99
N LEU A 110 13.65 15.39 -0.81
CA LEU A 110 12.61 15.32 0.20
C LEU A 110 13.04 16.07 1.45
N THR A 111 12.15 16.93 1.97
CA THR A 111 12.24 17.51 3.30
C THR A 111 11.12 16.97 4.19
N ILE A 112 11.44 16.63 5.43
CA ILE A 112 10.49 16.16 6.44
C ILE A 112 10.53 17.14 7.62
N ASN A 113 9.36 17.65 7.99
CA ASN A 113 9.16 18.68 8.99
C ASN A 113 8.25 18.18 10.11
N GLY A 114 8.62 18.50 11.34
CA GLY A 114 7.82 18.28 12.55
C GLY A 114 6.94 19.47 12.89
N PRO A 115 6.23 19.40 14.03
CA PRO A 115 5.41 20.50 14.52
C PRO A 115 6.18 21.83 14.53
N PHE A 116 5.50 22.91 14.17
CA PHE A 116 6.10 24.26 14.09
C PHE A 116 7.23 24.37 13.05
N ALA A 117 7.11 23.67 11.92
CA ALA A 117 8.05 23.70 10.79
C ALA A 117 9.50 23.33 11.15
N ILE A 118 9.66 22.50 12.17
CA ILE A 118 10.98 22.03 12.62
C ILE A 118 11.55 21.02 11.61
N ASP A 119 12.70 21.29 11.01
CA ASP A 119 13.37 20.32 10.13
C ASP A 119 13.75 19.03 10.90
N ILE A 120 13.19 17.89 10.50
CA ILE A 120 13.49 16.56 11.07
C ILE A 120 14.58 15.88 10.26
N ALA A 121 14.39 15.82 8.94
CA ALA A 121 15.31 15.17 8.03
C ALA A 121 15.23 15.78 6.63
N GLN A 122 16.34 15.70 5.89
CA GLN A 122 16.41 16.06 4.48
C GLN A 122 17.12 14.94 3.72
N MET A 123 16.62 14.60 2.55
CA MET A 123 17.10 13.48 1.76
C MET A 123 17.17 13.86 0.31
N THR A 124 18.28 13.58 -0.37
CA THR A 124 18.38 13.77 -1.81
C THR A 124 18.92 12.53 -2.51
N SER A 125 18.60 12.41 -3.79
CA SER A 125 19.36 11.59 -4.73
C SER A 125 19.48 12.31 -6.06
N ASP A 126 20.66 12.21 -6.66
CA ASP A 126 20.98 12.73 -7.99
C ASP A 126 20.71 11.71 -9.12
N GLY A 127 20.14 10.55 -8.77
CA GLY A 127 19.89 9.42 -9.66
C GLY A 127 20.89 8.27 -9.45
N GLU A 128 22.11 8.56 -9.00
CA GLU A 128 23.17 7.57 -8.79
C GLU A 128 23.54 7.42 -7.32
N HIS A 129 23.64 8.54 -6.61
CA HIS A 129 24.01 8.62 -5.21
C HIS A 129 22.87 9.22 -4.40
N PHE A 130 22.80 8.87 -3.13
CA PHE A 130 21.87 9.48 -2.19
C PHE A 130 22.61 10.08 -1.00
N ARG A 131 21.99 11.09 -0.41
CA ARG A 131 22.47 11.80 0.78
C ARG A 131 21.30 12.02 1.73
N VAL A 132 21.50 11.79 3.02
CA VAL A 132 20.48 11.92 4.06
C VAL A 132 21.05 12.67 5.24
N ALA A 133 20.45 13.79 5.61
CA ALA A 133 20.72 14.50 6.85
C ALA A 133 19.59 14.25 7.85
N VAL A 134 19.93 13.65 8.99
CA VAL A 134 19.03 13.51 10.14
C VAL A 134 19.33 14.64 11.11
N LEU A 135 18.37 15.54 11.32
CA LEU A 135 18.57 16.84 11.98
C LEU A 135 18.03 16.87 13.41
N ARG A 136 17.03 16.04 13.70
CA ARG A 136 16.39 15.96 15.02
C ARG A 136 16.38 14.54 15.57
N GLY A 137 16.41 14.45 16.89
CA GLY A 137 16.67 13.25 17.68
C GLY A 137 17.69 13.55 18.78
N ASP A 138 18.01 12.56 19.62
CA ASP A 138 19.22 12.58 20.47
C ASP A 138 20.45 12.96 19.61
N ASP A 139 21.48 13.58 20.19
CA ASP A 139 22.64 14.06 19.44
C ASP A 139 23.40 12.93 18.75
N LYS A 140 23.39 11.73 19.33
CA LYS A 140 23.91 10.53 18.67
C LYS A 140 23.06 10.06 17.48
N TYR A 141 21.85 10.63 17.29
CA TYR A 141 20.99 10.39 16.12
C TYR A 141 21.33 11.21 14.90
N LYS A 142 21.84 12.42 15.12
CA LYS A 142 22.13 13.37 14.07
C LYS A 142 23.34 12.93 13.27
N ARG A 143 23.16 12.78 11.96
CA ARG A 143 24.21 12.27 11.07
C ARG A 143 23.93 12.68 9.64
N PHE A 144 24.98 12.72 8.85
CA PHE A 144 24.94 12.84 7.41
C PHE A 144 25.34 11.51 6.78
N VAL A 145 24.42 10.84 6.10
CA VAL A 145 24.68 9.55 5.44
C VAL A 145 24.81 9.78 3.94
N ARG A 146 25.78 9.13 3.31
CA ARG A 146 25.91 9.06 1.86
C ARG A 146 26.11 7.63 1.38
N GLY A 147 25.68 7.35 0.16
CA GLY A 147 25.93 6.07 -0.50
C GLY A 147 25.44 6.03 -1.94
N THR A 148 25.74 4.93 -2.61
CA THR A 148 25.28 4.60 -3.97
C THR A 148 23.90 3.97 -3.96
N ASN A 149 23.03 4.36 -4.89
CA ASN A 149 21.64 3.88 -5.01
C ASN A 149 21.55 2.38 -5.30
N SER A 150 22.42 1.86 -6.17
CA SER A 150 22.43 0.45 -6.61
C SER A 150 23.12 -0.50 -5.64
N ALA A 151 23.86 0.02 -4.65
CA ALA A 151 24.58 -0.81 -3.70
C ALA A 151 23.63 -1.52 -2.73
N VAL A 152 23.95 -2.76 -2.37
CA VAL A 152 23.25 -3.51 -1.32
C VAL A 152 24.06 -3.35 -0.05
N TYR A 153 23.51 -2.66 0.94
CA TYR A 153 24.13 -2.56 2.26
C TYR A 153 23.56 -3.64 3.16
N PRO A 154 24.41 -4.32 3.95
CA PRO A 154 23.92 -5.23 4.96
C PRO A 154 23.04 -4.45 5.93
N THR A 155 21.81 -4.93 6.15
CA THR A 155 21.02 -4.49 7.29
C THR A 155 21.83 -4.80 8.54
N LEU A 156 22.04 -3.80 9.40
CA LEU A 156 22.68 -4.03 10.69
C LEU A 156 21.83 -5.08 11.43
N ASP A 157 22.39 -6.28 11.64
CA ASP A 157 21.70 -7.33 12.37
C ASP A 157 21.38 -6.85 13.77
N VAL A 158 20.08 -6.59 14.03
CA VAL A 158 19.59 -6.23 15.37
C VAL A 158 19.49 -7.47 16.27
N ASN A 159 19.84 -8.65 15.76
CA ASN A 159 19.85 -9.88 16.53
C ASN A 159 21.26 -10.49 16.55
N ASN A 160 21.89 -10.49 17.72
CA ASN A 160 22.04 -11.78 18.39
C ASN A 160 22.44 -11.70 19.87
N LYS A 161 21.69 -12.51 20.62
CA LYS A 161 21.95 -13.14 21.92
C LYS A 161 21.54 -12.40 23.20
N GLU A 162 20.72 -13.16 23.94
CA GLU A 162 20.43 -13.12 25.36
C GLU A 162 21.41 -12.27 26.17
N ASP A 163 20.91 -11.17 26.72
CA ASP A 163 21.28 -10.76 28.07
C ASP A 163 20.11 -9.99 28.64
N GLY A 164 19.88 -10.25 29.92
CA GLY A 164 18.60 -10.10 30.61
C GLY A 164 17.92 -8.74 30.47
N VAL A 165 16.62 -8.78 30.78
CA VAL A 165 15.74 -7.66 31.08
C VAL A 165 16.50 -6.53 31.81
N ASN A 166 17.06 -5.59 31.05
CA ASN A 166 17.69 -4.41 31.60
C ASN A 166 16.92 -3.17 31.15
N LYS A 167 16.71 -2.29 32.12
CA LYS A 167 15.75 -1.16 32.20
C LYS A 167 15.98 -0.01 31.21
N ASP A 168 16.60 -0.25 30.05
CA ASP A 168 16.95 0.80 29.09
C ASP A 168 16.18 0.66 27.77
N GLY A 169 14.85 0.77 27.83
CA GLY A 169 13.98 0.81 26.64
C GLY A 169 14.30 1.96 25.67
N LYS A 170 15.03 2.98 26.13
CA LYS A 170 15.38 4.18 25.37
C LYS A 170 16.57 3.99 24.41
N LYS A 171 17.58 3.15 24.74
CA LYS A 171 18.74 2.89 23.85
C LYS A 171 18.42 1.98 22.67
N ARG A 172 17.34 1.19 22.77
CA ARG A 172 16.96 0.16 21.79
C ARG A 172 16.11 0.70 20.64
N SER A 173 15.22 1.68 20.88
CA SER A 173 14.42 2.38 19.83
C SER A 173 15.29 3.19 18.85
N GLU A 174 16.54 3.30 19.19
CA GLU A 174 17.42 4.38 18.92
C GLU A 174 18.43 3.89 17.85
N GLN A 175 19.06 2.74 18.08
CA GLN A 175 19.71 1.95 17.03
C GLN A 175 18.72 1.49 15.93
N ARG A 176 17.46 1.21 16.31
CA ARG A 176 16.38 0.83 15.38
C ARG A 176 16.01 1.98 14.45
N ALA A 177 15.82 3.19 14.97
CA ALA A 177 15.55 4.37 14.15
C ALA A 177 16.70 4.68 13.17
N VAL A 178 17.97 4.45 13.55
CA VAL A 178 19.12 4.60 12.65
C VAL A 178 19.12 3.58 11.53
N SER A 179 18.82 2.32 11.84
CA SER A 179 18.73 1.25 10.85
C SER A 179 17.53 1.45 9.90
N ALA A 180 16.41 1.93 10.43
CA ALA A 180 15.22 2.26 9.64
C ALA A 180 15.50 3.41 8.66
N LEU A 181 16.21 4.46 9.12
CA LEU A 181 16.59 5.60 8.29
C LEU A 181 17.71 5.28 7.29
N SER A 182 18.61 4.32 7.58
CA SER A 182 19.60 3.86 6.59
C SER A 182 18.98 3.03 5.46
N ASN A 183 17.88 2.34 5.74
CA ASN A 183 17.12 1.57 4.74
C ASN A 183 16.16 2.47 3.95
N LEU A 184 15.72 3.58 4.54
CA LEU A 184 14.97 4.61 3.83
C LEU A 184 15.92 5.37 2.90
N ARG A 185 16.04 4.92 1.66
CA ARG A 185 16.73 5.70 0.62
C ARG A 185 15.69 6.47 -0.20
N PRO A 186 16.02 7.70 -0.63
CA PRO A 186 15.06 8.54 -1.31
C PRO A 186 14.75 8.07 -2.73
N GLN A 187 15.62 7.29 -3.40
CA GLN A 187 15.33 6.83 -4.78
C GLN A 187 14.11 5.89 -4.85
N HIS A 188 13.74 5.23 -3.77
CA HIS A 188 12.50 4.45 -3.77
C HIS A 188 11.23 5.31 -3.92
N LEU A 189 11.32 6.61 -3.60
CA LEU A 189 10.25 7.56 -3.85
C LEU A 189 10.14 7.89 -5.34
N THR A 190 11.26 8.00 -6.06
CA THR A 190 11.21 8.27 -7.50
C THR A 190 10.60 7.09 -8.23
N ASP A 191 10.98 5.86 -7.86
CA ASP A 191 10.37 4.64 -8.42
C ASP A 191 8.87 4.53 -8.14
N ALA A 192 8.44 4.94 -6.94
CA ALA A 192 7.03 4.87 -6.55
C ALA A 192 6.18 6.00 -7.16
N LEU A 193 6.70 7.23 -7.22
CA LEU A 193 5.96 8.44 -7.59
C LEU A 193 6.10 8.82 -9.08
N LEU A 194 7.20 8.42 -9.73
CA LEU A 194 7.46 8.64 -11.15
C LEU A 194 7.52 7.29 -11.90
N VAL A 195 6.36 6.62 -11.98
CA VAL A 195 6.19 5.31 -12.66
C VAL A 195 6.88 5.32 -14.01
N ARG A 196 7.75 4.34 -14.27
CA ARG A 196 8.46 4.24 -15.56
C ARG A 196 7.48 3.86 -16.68
N PRO A 197 7.63 4.40 -17.89
CA PRO A 197 6.76 4.02 -19.00
C PRO A 197 6.88 2.53 -19.34
N ILE A 198 5.89 2.04 -20.06
CA ILE A 198 5.93 0.78 -20.79
C ILE A 198 6.44 1.08 -22.19
N GLU A 199 7.54 0.43 -22.54
CA GLU A 199 8.17 0.52 -23.84
C GLU A 199 7.69 -0.62 -24.75
N PRO A 200 7.52 -0.38 -26.06
CA PRO A 200 7.20 -1.43 -27.01
C PRO A 200 8.21 -2.59 -26.94
N ARG A 201 7.74 -3.83 -27.14
CA ARG A 201 8.60 -5.04 -27.13
C ARG A 201 9.80 -4.93 -28.07
N ALA A 202 9.63 -4.25 -29.21
CA ALA A 202 10.70 -4.06 -30.19
C ALA A 202 11.88 -3.24 -29.64
N GLU A 203 11.62 -2.38 -28.64
CA GLU A 203 12.61 -1.51 -28.01
C GLU A 203 13.17 -2.13 -26.72
N SER A 204 12.30 -2.63 -25.84
CA SER A 204 12.70 -3.14 -24.52
C SER A 204 13.09 -4.62 -24.48
N GLY A 205 12.65 -5.40 -25.46
CA GLY A 205 12.73 -6.87 -25.43
C GLY A 205 11.79 -7.53 -24.40
N PHE A 206 10.96 -6.75 -23.70
CA PHE A 206 10.02 -7.27 -22.71
C PHE A 206 8.76 -7.86 -23.36
N VAL A 207 8.22 -8.89 -22.71
CA VAL A 207 6.95 -9.52 -23.07
C VAL A 207 5.91 -9.11 -22.03
N TYR A 208 4.68 -8.88 -22.48
CA TYR A 208 3.58 -8.47 -21.61
C TYR A 208 2.48 -9.52 -21.60
N ALA A 209 2.03 -9.91 -20.41
CA ALA A 209 0.94 -10.86 -20.23
C ALA A 209 -0.19 -10.21 -19.43
N GLN A 210 -1.42 -10.28 -19.96
CA GLN A 210 -2.61 -9.74 -19.30
C GLN A 210 -3.43 -10.88 -18.69
N SER A 211 -3.92 -10.68 -17.47
CA SER A 211 -4.87 -11.58 -16.80
C SER A 211 -5.89 -10.81 -15.97
N GLU A 212 -6.90 -11.49 -15.44
CA GLU A 212 -7.89 -10.91 -14.52
C GLU A 212 -7.71 -11.45 -13.10
N PHE A 213 -8.07 -10.64 -12.11
CA PHE A 213 -8.05 -11.04 -10.70
C PHE A 213 -9.20 -10.39 -9.93
N TYR A 214 -9.79 -11.13 -8.99
CA TYR A 214 -10.85 -10.64 -8.11
C TYR A 214 -10.38 -10.72 -6.67
N GLN A 215 -10.41 -9.60 -5.97
CA GLN A 215 -9.92 -9.51 -4.58
C GLN A 215 -11.05 -9.08 -3.67
N GLU A 216 -11.26 -9.81 -2.57
CA GLU A 216 -12.10 -9.34 -1.48
C GLU A 216 -11.33 -8.34 -0.61
N GLU A 217 -11.87 -7.14 -0.41
CA GLU A 217 -11.25 -6.04 0.32
C GLU A 217 -12.30 -5.28 1.17
N PRO A 218 -11.88 -4.40 2.11
CA PRO A 218 -12.81 -3.54 2.82
C PRO A 218 -13.64 -2.67 1.87
N ASP A 219 -14.95 -2.60 2.11
CA ASP A 219 -15.85 -1.78 1.30
C ASP A 219 -15.72 -0.31 1.70
N ALA A 220 -14.93 0.44 0.92
CA ALA A 220 -14.65 1.84 1.15
C ALA A 220 -15.78 2.80 0.73
N ARG A 221 -16.94 2.30 0.27
CA ARG A 221 -18.06 3.16 -0.14
C ARG A 221 -18.64 3.91 1.07
N PRO A 222 -19.15 5.14 0.89
CA PRO A 222 -19.78 5.89 1.97
C PRO A 222 -20.93 5.09 2.60
N ARG A 223 -21.07 5.20 3.93
CA ARG A 223 -22.15 4.57 4.74
C ARG A 223 -22.10 3.04 4.86
N MET A 224 -20.99 2.41 4.48
CA MET A 224 -20.78 0.99 4.75
C MET A 224 -20.36 0.75 6.20
N ALA A 225 -20.71 -0.42 6.73
CA ALA A 225 -20.22 -0.85 8.03
C ALA A 225 -18.68 -0.95 8.03
N LYS A 226 -18.06 -0.75 9.20
CA LYS A 226 -16.58 -0.71 9.33
C LYS A 226 -15.90 -2.01 8.87
N ASP A 227 -16.58 -3.13 9.00
CA ASP A 227 -16.16 -4.48 8.64
C ASP A 227 -16.78 -4.98 7.33
N ALA A 228 -17.54 -4.13 6.63
CA ALA A 228 -18.10 -4.49 5.34
C ALA A 228 -16.98 -4.84 4.36
N ARG A 229 -17.20 -5.91 3.60
CA ARG A 229 -16.29 -6.39 2.56
C ARG A 229 -16.97 -6.31 1.21
N ALA A 230 -16.18 -6.11 0.16
CA ALA A 230 -16.63 -6.19 -1.21
C ALA A 230 -15.57 -6.89 -2.07
N VAL A 231 -15.99 -7.49 -3.17
CA VAL A 231 -15.07 -8.04 -4.17
C VAL A 231 -14.79 -6.96 -5.20
N ARG A 232 -13.52 -6.64 -5.46
CA ARG A 232 -13.08 -5.74 -6.53
C ARG A 232 -12.45 -6.54 -7.66
N GLY A 233 -12.80 -6.21 -8.91
CA GLY A 233 -12.18 -6.78 -10.11
C GLY A 233 -11.01 -5.95 -10.61
N TYR A 234 -9.93 -6.62 -11.02
CA TYR A 234 -8.72 -6.02 -11.55
C TYR A 234 -8.29 -6.66 -12.86
N TYR A 235 -7.60 -5.89 -13.71
CA TYR A 235 -6.66 -6.44 -14.68
C TYR A 235 -5.26 -6.47 -14.08
N LEU A 236 -4.53 -7.54 -14.35
CA LEU A 236 -3.09 -7.62 -14.12
C LEU A 236 -2.38 -7.52 -15.47
N LEU A 237 -1.31 -6.76 -15.51
CA LEU A 237 -0.37 -6.72 -16.63
C LEU A 237 1.01 -7.03 -16.10
N ASP A 238 1.56 -8.17 -16.50
CA ASP A 238 2.89 -8.61 -16.14
C ASP A 238 3.88 -8.19 -17.21
N GLU A 239 4.89 -7.43 -16.83
CA GLU A 239 6.06 -7.13 -17.64
C GLU A 239 7.16 -8.14 -17.36
N LEU A 240 7.47 -8.93 -18.37
CA LEU A 240 8.35 -10.09 -18.31
C LEU A 240 9.63 -9.76 -19.08
N ALA A 241 10.75 -9.73 -18.38
CA ALA A 241 12.06 -9.57 -19.01
C ALA A 241 12.61 -10.93 -19.45
N PRO A 242 13.49 -10.97 -20.48
CA PRO A 242 14.23 -12.17 -20.83
C PRO A 242 14.97 -12.77 -19.62
N GLY A 243 14.88 -14.09 -19.46
CA GLY A 243 15.62 -14.88 -18.47
C GLY A 243 16.62 -15.82 -19.14
N GLY A 244 17.44 -16.53 -18.34
CA GLY A 244 18.38 -17.54 -18.85
C GLY A 244 17.67 -18.71 -19.57
N ASP A 245 18.42 -19.51 -20.33
CA ASP A 245 18.16 -20.73 -21.14
C ASP A 245 16.77 -21.02 -21.78
N GLY A 246 15.75 -20.20 -21.58
CA GLY A 246 14.41 -20.34 -22.15
C GLY A 246 13.28 -19.71 -21.31
N GLY A 247 13.62 -19.09 -20.17
CA GLY A 247 12.65 -18.52 -19.25
C GLY A 247 12.45 -17.02 -19.41
N VAL A 248 11.48 -16.51 -18.65
CA VAL A 248 11.25 -15.09 -18.44
C VAL A 248 11.27 -14.81 -16.94
N ARG A 249 11.71 -13.60 -16.56
CA ARG A 249 11.62 -13.11 -15.18
C ARG A 249 10.54 -12.03 -15.11
N LEU A 250 9.68 -12.11 -14.10
CA LEU A 250 8.75 -11.02 -13.81
C LEU A 250 9.56 -9.80 -13.35
N ALA A 251 9.42 -8.67 -14.03
CA ALA A 251 10.10 -7.42 -13.69
C ALA A 251 9.13 -6.46 -12.98
N ARG A 252 7.91 -6.30 -13.52
CA ARG A 252 6.85 -5.49 -12.95
C ARG A 252 5.50 -6.16 -13.10
N ARG A 253 4.60 -5.95 -12.15
CA ARG A 253 3.18 -6.29 -12.25
C ARG A 253 2.35 -5.05 -11.97
N PHE A 254 1.56 -4.64 -12.95
CA PHE A 254 0.62 -3.54 -12.84
C PHE A 254 -0.77 -4.08 -12.56
N TRP A 255 -1.44 -3.49 -11.59
CA TRP A 255 -2.83 -3.79 -11.25
C TRP A 255 -3.68 -2.61 -11.67
N PHE A 256 -4.72 -2.87 -12.44
CA PHE A 256 -5.69 -1.86 -12.87
C PHE A 256 -7.03 -2.13 -12.24
N ASP A 257 -7.53 -1.18 -11.45
CA ASP A 257 -8.93 -1.22 -10.98
C ASP A 257 -9.86 -1.12 -12.19
N ARG A 258 -10.88 -1.99 -12.23
CA ARG A 258 -11.91 -2.02 -13.27
C ARG A 258 -13.21 -1.33 -12.83
N VAL A 259 -13.35 -0.95 -11.57
CA VAL A 259 -14.59 -0.38 -11.02
C VAL A 259 -14.76 1.07 -11.49
N GLY A 260 -15.78 1.29 -12.32
CA GLY A 260 -16.15 2.62 -12.83
C GLY A 260 -15.08 3.24 -13.74
N GLY A 261 -14.23 2.43 -14.35
CA GLY A 261 -13.14 2.85 -15.24
C GLY A 261 -11.91 1.96 -15.10
N ILE A 262 -10.88 2.23 -15.89
CA ILE A 262 -9.58 1.56 -15.84
C ILE A 262 -8.56 2.55 -15.26
N ARG A 263 -7.97 2.21 -14.12
CA ARG A 263 -7.01 3.07 -13.42
C ARG A 263 -5.87 2.26 -12.83
N LEU A 264 -4.63 2.74 -12.95
CA LEU A 264 -3.51 2.11 -12.26
C LEU A 264 -3.72 2.20 -10.73
N ALA A 265 -3.90 1.04 -10.09
CA ALA A 265 -4.23 0.94 -8.66
C ALA A 265 -3.05 0.41 -7.83
N ARG A 266 -2.17 -0.39 -8.42
CA ARG A 266 -0.99 -0.92 -7.72
C ARG A 266 0.13 -1.30 -8.70
N LEU A 267 1.37 -1.13 -8.27
CA LEU A 267 2.57 -1.54 -8.99
C LEU A 267 3.46 -2.37 -8.07
N GLN A 268 3.78 -3.58 -8.52
CA GLN A 268 4.77 -4.44 -7.87
C GLN A 268 6.01 -4.54 -8.74
N THR A 269 7.19 -4.49 -8.14
CA THR A 269 8.47 -4.67 -8.83
C THR A 269 9.27 -5.79 -8.18
N PHE A 270 10.01 -6.53 -9.02
CA PHE A 270 10.69 -7.75 -8.60
C PHE A 270 12.18 -7.71 -8.97
N ASP A 271 13.01 -8.36 -8.16
CA ASP A 271 14.45 -8.49 -8.42
C ASP A 271 14.75 -9.55 -9.50
N THR A 272 16.02 -9.75 -9.83
CA THR A 272 16.46 -10.73 -10.83
C THR A 272 16.17 -12.18 -10.43
N ARG A 273 15.88 -12.46 -9.15
CA ARG A 273 15.48 -13.77 -8.63
C ARG A 273 13.95 -13.92 -8.55
N GLY A 274 13.19 -12.90 -8.92
CA GLY A 274 11.73 -12.88 -8.84
C GLY A 274 11.18 -12.55 -7.44
N MET A 275 12.00 -12.03 -6.53
CA MET A 275 11.55 -11.61 -5.20
C MET A 275 10.87 -10.24 -5.26
N LEU A 276 9.77 -10.05 -4.53
CA LEU A 276 9.08 -8.77 -4.45
C LEU A 276 9.94 -7.72 -3.72
N VAL A 277 10.39 -6.70 -4.44
CA VAL A 277 11.23 -5.62 -3.90
C VAL A 277 10.35 -4.49 -3.39
N THR A 278 9.43 -4.03 -4.22
CA THR A 278 8.60 -2.87 -3.94
C THR A 278 7.16 -3.15 -4.34
N ASP A 279 6.24 -2.75 -3.46
CA ASP A 279 4.80 -2.84 -3.66
C ASP A 279 4.16 -1.48 -3.38
N VAL A 280 3.60 -0.86 -4.41
CA VAL A 280 3.05 0.49 -4.36
C VAL A 280 1.56 0.45 -4.65
N THR A 281 0.73 0.97 -3.76
CA THR A 281 -0.70 1.20 -4.00
C THR A 281 -0.94 2.66 -4.32
N TYR A 282 -1.72 2.91 -5.36
CA TYR A 282 -2.12 4.23 -5.84
C TYR A 282 -3.60 4.45 -5.56
N GLY A 283 -3.95 5.62 -5.04
CA GLY A 283 -5.33 5.97 -4.76
C GLY A 283 -5.59 7.47 -4.79
N ASP A 284 -6.84 7.83 -4.57
CA ASP A 284 -7.31 9.23 -4.52
C ASP A 284 -6.88 10.01 -5.78
N GLU A 285 -7.31 9.53 -6.94
CA GLU A 285 -6.95 10.15 -8.22
C GLU A 285 -7.51 11.57 -8.32
N LYS A 286 -6.63 12.55 -8.56
CA LYS A 286 -6.95 13.98 -8.60
C LYS A 286 -6.27 14.67 -9.78
N ASN A 287 -6.75 15.86 -10.11
CA ASN A 287 -6.09 16.75 -11.05
C ASN A 287 -4.97 17.51 -10.32
N PHE A 288 -3.82 17.60 -10.98
CA PHE A 288 -2.59 18.21 -10.49
C PHE A 288 -2.20 19.41 -11.35
N GLY A 289 -1.50 20.35 -10.72
CA GLY A 289 -1.05 21.58 -11.37
C GLY A 289 -2.12 22.65 -11.45
N ALA A 290 -1.67 23.90 -11.62
CA ALA A 290 -2.54 25.08 -11.67
C ALA A 290 -3.56 24.98 -12.82
N ASP A 291 -3.16 24.40 -13.96
CA ASP A 291 -4.05 24.19 -15.11
C ASP A 291 -4.96 22.95 -14.94
N GLY A 292 -4.68 22.07 -13.96
CA GLY A 292 -5.49 20.89 -13.64
C GLY A 292 -5.54 19.81 -14.73
N ASN A 293 -4.65 19.87 -15.72
CA ASN A 293 -4.67 18.98 -16.89
C ASN A 293 -4.03 17.61 -16.66
N VAL A 294 -3.28 17.45 -15.57
CA VAL A 294 -2.52 16.23 -15.29
C VAL A 294 -3.22 15.46 -14.19
N ARG A 295 -3.72 14.26 -14.48
CA ARG A 295 -4.42 13.44 -13.48
C ARG A 295 -3.47 12.41 -12.87
N LEU A 296 -3.28 12.43 -11.55
CA LEU A 296 -2.33 11.57 -10.84
C LEU A 296 -2.93 11.05 -9.53
N PRO A 297 -2.38 9.95 -8.97
CA PRO A 297 -2.74 9.51 -7.63
C PRO A 297 -2.26 10.52 -6.57
N ALA A 298 -3.19 11.04 -5.77
CA ALA A 298 -2.85 11.93 -4.65
C ALA A 298 -2.38 11.19 -3.40
N ARG A 299 -2.67 9.88 -3.31
CA ARG A 299 -2.22 9.01 -2.22
C ARG A 299 -1.39 7.86 -2.78
N VAL A 300 -0.20 7.68 -2.23
CA VAL A 300 0.73 6.62 -2.61
C VAL A 300 1.18 5.88 -1.35
N GLU A 301 0.96 4.57 -1.31
CA GLU A 301 1.41 3.70 -0.23
C GLU A 301 2.49 2.76 -0.74
N LEU A 302 3.71 2.95 -0.26
CA LEU A 302 4.89 2.19 -0.64
C LEU A 302 5.22 1.18 0.47
N THR A 303 5.33 -0.10 0.13
CA THR A 303 5.85 -1.14 1.02
C THR A 303 7.10 -1.74 0.41
N ARG A 304 8.17 -1.88 1.21
CA ARG A 304 9.41 -2.53 0.81
C ARG A 304 9.74 -3.64 1.80
N PRO A 305 9.27 -4.88 1.54
CA PRO A 305 9.30 -5.97 2.52
C PRO A 305 10.72 -6.30 2.99
N HIS A 306 11.68 -6.33 2.08
CA HIS A 306 13.08 -6.65 2.38
C HIS A 306 13.82 -5.50 3.08
N ASP A 307 13.39 -4.26 2.86
CA ASP A 307 13.92 -3.08 3.57
C ASP A 307 13.19 -2.79 4.89
N ARG A 308 12.12 -3.56 5.17
CA ARG A 308 11.35 -3.54 6.42
C ARG A 308 10.70 -2.20 6.75
N TYR A 309 10.07 -1.56 5.75
CA TYR A 309 9.21 -0.42 6.03
C TYR A 309 8.02 -0.28 5.08
N LYS A 310 7.07 0.53 5.55
CA LYS A 310 5.97 1.08 4.77
C LYS A 310 5.95 2.60 4.88
N LEU A 311 5.62 3.28 3.79
CA LEU A 311 5.50 4.73 3.70
C LEU A 311 4.17 5.07 3.05
N ASN A 312 3.37 5.93 3.68
CA ASN A 312 2.21 6.55 3.04
C ASN A 312 2.53 8.01 2.77
N LEU A 313 2.32 8.45 1.53
CA LEU A 313 2.50 9.82 1.09
C LEU A 313 1.18 10.33 0.52
N THR A 314 0.74 11.50 0.97
CA THR A 314 -0.47 12.17 0.46
C THR A 314 -0.14 13.59 0.06
N TYR A 315 -0.47 14.01 -1.16
CA TYR A 315 -0.31 15.40 -1.59
C TYR A 315 -1.35 16.30 -0.91
N GLN A 316 -0.88 17.38 -0.28
CA GLN A 316 -1.74 18.29 0.49
C GLN A 316 -2.64 19.15 -0.41
N SER A 317 -2.06 19.67 -1.50
CA SER A 317 -2.74 20.56 -2.45
C SER A 317 -2.35 20.21 -3.88
N PRO A 318 -2.98 19.17 -4.49
CA PRO A 318 -2.67 18.71 -5.85
C PRO A 318 -2.68 19.82 -6.91
N ASP A 319 -3.61 20.77 -6.80
CA ASP A 319 -3.75 21.94 -7.67
C ASP A 319 -2.56 22.92 -7.57
N ALA A 320 -1.87 22.96 -6.43
CA ALA A 320 -0.67 23.77 -6.22
C ALA A 320 0.64 23.05 -6.59
N VAL A 321 0.58 21.77 -6.97
CA VAL A 321 1.76 20.99 -7.34
C VAL A 321 2.34 21.52 -8.65
N VAL A 322 3.64 21.81 -8.68
CA VAL A 322 4.33 22.20 -9.90
C VAL A 322 4.71 20.94 -10.68
N ILE A 323 4.30 20.87 -11.94
CA ILE A 323 4.52 19.73 -12.83
C ILE A 323 5.47 20.16 -13.97
N ASP A 324 6.35 19.25 -14.38
CA ASP A 324 7.23 19.37 -15.56
C ASP A 324 8.15 20.60 -15.59
N ARG A 325 8.39 21.20 -14.43
CA ARG A 325 9.44 22.21 -14.24
C ARG A 325 10.82 21.55 -14.22
N GLU A 326 11.76 22.10 -14.97
CA GLU A 326 13.16 21.72 -14.85
C GLU A 326 13.83 22.41 -13.66
N TYR A 327 14.55 21.63 -12.88
CA TYR A 327 15.31 22.06 -11.71
C TYR A 327 16.80 21.90 -11.95
N ASP A 328 17.57 22.80 -11.35
CA ASP A 328 19.03 22.74 -11.34
C ASP A 328 19.49 21.42 -10.69
N PRO A 329 20.45 20.68 -11.29
CA PRO A 329 21.00 19.46 -10.71
C PRO A 329 21.49 19.60 -9.26
N GLU A 330 22.00 20.77 -8.86
CA GLU A 330 22.53 21.02 -7.50
C GLU A 330 21.45 20.90 -6.41
N VAL A 331 20.17 21.12 -6.76
CA VAL A 331 19.04 20.92 -5.84
C VAL A 331 18.98 19.48 -5.30
N PHE A 332 19.47 18.53 -6.08
CA PHE A 332 19.45 17.10 -5.77
C PHE A 332 20.73 16.61 -5.06
N VAL A 333 21.62 17.52 -4.71
CA VAL A 333 22.88 17.23 -4.02
C VAL A 333 22.90 17.92 -2.66
N LEU A 334 22.46 17.21 -1.62
CA LEU A 334 22.47 17.74 -0.27
C LEU A 334 23.91 17.99 0.22
N GLN A 335 24.15 19.15 0.80
CA GLN A 335 25.42 19.51 1.44
C GLN A 335 25.32 19.38 2.96
N ASN A 336 26.39 18.94 3.62
CA ASN A 336 26.43 18.81 5.08
C ASN A 336 26.67 20.18 5.78
N LYS A 337 25.76 21.13 5.55
CA LYS A 337 25.83 22.50 6.10
C LYS A 337 25.69 22.57 7.62
N TRP A 338 25.19 21.50 8.25
CA TRP A 338 25.01 21.39 9.70
C TRP A 338 26.21 20.77 10.42
N GLN A 339 27.28 20.43 9.69
CA GLN A 339 28.49 19.80 10.26
C GLN A 339 28.17 18.52 11.04
N LEU A 340 27.22 17.72 10.54
CA LEU A 340 26.84 16.47 11.19
C LEU A 340 27.96 15.43 11.04
N PRO A 341 28.08 14.49 11.98
CA PRO A 341 28.93 13.31 11.80
C PRO A 341 28.58 12.58 10.51
N GLU A 342 29.58 12.34 9.65
CA GLU A 342 29.39 11.73 8.35
C GLU A 342 29.54 10.20 8.38
N VAL A 343 28.68 9.52 7.64
CA VAL A 343 28.71 8.07 7.45
C VAL A 343 28.69 7.78 5.95
N ASP A 344 29.80 7.26 5.46
CA ASP A 344 29.92 6.73 4.10
C ASP A 344 29.60 5.23 4.11
N LEU A 345 28.49 4.85 3.47
CA LEU A 345 28.08 3.46 3.39
C LEU A 345 28.90 2.66 2.36
N ASP A 346 29.37 3.30 1.30
CA ASP A 346 30.18 2.66 0.25
C ASP A 346 31.55 2.25 0.81
N ALA A 347 32.15 3.11 1.64
CA ALA A 347 33.42 2.83 2.30
C ALA A 347 33.33 1.66 3.31
N ARG A 348 32.17 1.46 3.95
CA ARG A 348 31.96 0.37 4.92
C ARG A 348 31.72 -0.98 4.27
N GLY A 349 31.06 -1.01 3.10
CA GLY A 349 30.84 -2.24 2.33
C GLY A 349 32.15 -2.89 1.86
N GLY A 350 33.16 -2.08 1.52
CA GLY A 350 34.48 -2.56 1.12
C GLY A 350 35.29 -3.25 2.24
N GLN A 351 35.03 -2.92 3.52
CA GLN A 351 35.80 -3.51 4.64
C GLN A 351 35.31 -4.90 5.09
N GLN A 352 34.10 -5.32 4.72
CA GLN A 352 33.58 -6.64 5.07
C GLN A 352 33.84 -7.71 3.99
N GLN A 353 34.10 -7.32 2.74
CA GLN A 353 34.50 -8.28 1.69
C GLN A 353 35.95 -8.79 1.84
N GLY A 354 36.78 -8.14 2.67
CA GLY A 354 38.16 -8.58 2.97
C GLY A 354 38.30 -9.56 4.13
N LYS A 355 37.18 -10.05 4.70
CA LYS A 355 37.15 -11.07 5.75
C LYS A 355 36.17 -12.18 5.39
N GLN A 356 36.49 -12.95 4.36
CA GLN A 356 36.00 -14.31 4.18
C GLN A 356 37.18 -15.25 4.04
#